data_AF-A0A261CJK7-F1
#
_entry.id   AF-A0A261CJK7-F1
#
_cell.length_a   1.000
_cell.length_b   1.000
_cell.length_c   1.000
_cell.angle_alpha   90.00
_cell.angle_beta   90.00
_cell.angle_gamma   90.00
#
_symmetry.space_group_name_H-M   'P 1'
#
loop_
_entity.id
_entity.type
_entity.pdbx_description
1 polymer ?
#
loop_
_entity_poly.entity_id
_entity_poly.type
_entity_poly.pdbx_seq_one_letter_code
_entity_poly.pdbx_strand_id
1 'polypeptide(L)'
;MNLSAELELVPFEKREQVKESFMNLVERDLLCNRLNSRWRNTERQTSCLNITFIMKEKRKIVQIEFVQEQIFKTVEQQAEILFPNRKWRMFCGFKNEENIEFTNSEQLRDSIRQSPMIRLSYLFIRLERSNHDSHKCLIS
;
A
#
# COMPACT_ATOMS: atom_id res chain seq x y z
N MET A 1 -6.13 4.46 -16.56
CA MET A 1 -6.45 3.36 -15.63
C MET A 1 -7.95 3.16 -15.64
N ASN A 2 -8.45 1.93 -15.51
CA ASN A 2 -9.90 1.65 -15.45
C ASN A 2 -10.25 1.03 -14.08
N LEU A 3 -11.55 0.93 -13.76
CA LEU A 3 -12.00 0.41 -12.47
C LEU A 3 -11.44 -0.99 -12.16
N SER A 4 -11.40 -1.88 -13.16
CA SER A 4 -10.83 -3.23 -13.00
C SER A 4 -9.37 -3.17 -12.54
N ALA A 5 -8.56 -2.31 -13.15
CA ALA A 5 -7.16 -2.14 -12.79
C ALA A 5 -6.99 -1.50 -11.40
N GLU A 6 -7.91 -0.63 -10.97
CA GLU A 6 -7.87 -0.06 -9.61
C GLU A 6 -8.33 -1.05 -8.53
N LEU A 7 -9.28 -1.94 -8.84
CA LEU A 7 -9.68 -3.01 -7.93
C LEU A 7 -8.54 -4.01 -7.68
N GLU A 8 -7.58 -4.14 -8.60
CA GLU A 8 -6.36 -4.91 -8.35
C GLU A 8 -5.45 -4.29 -7.28
N LEU A 9 -5.67 -3.04 -6.85
CA LEU A 9 -4.95 -2.40 -5.75
C LEU A 9 -5.57 -2.73 -4.39
N VAL A 10 -6.75 -3.35 -4.37
CA VAL A 10 -7.52 -3.65 -3.17
C VAL A 10 -7.40 -5.14 -2.82
N PRO A 11 -7.30 -5.50 -1.52
CA PRO A 11 -7.43 -6.88 -1.07
C PRO A 11 -8.69 -7.54 -1.66
N PHE A 12 -8.59 -8.81 -2.06
CA PHE A 12 -9.64 -9.50 -2.81
C PHE A 12 -11.00 -9.44 -2.10
N GLU A 13 -10.98 -9.62 -0.78
CA GLU A 13 -12.15 -9.69 0.09
C GLU A 13 -12.91 -8.36 0.18
N LYS A 14 -12.24 -7.24 -0.13
CA LYS A 14 -12.81 -5.89 -0.04
C LYS A 14 -13.25 -5.32 -1.39
N ARG A 15 -12.99 -6.02 -2.50
CA ARG A 15 -13.24 -5.51 -3.86
C ARG A 15 -14.71 -5.21 -4.13
N GLU A 16 -15.62 -6.09 -3.71
CA GLU A 16 -17.05 -5.88 -3.98
C GLU A 16 -17.58 -4.66 -3.22
N GLN A 17 -17.20 -4.51 -1.94
CA GLN A 17 -17.56 -3.33 -1.14
C GLN A 17 -17.07 -2.02 -1.77
N VAL A 18 -15.83 -2.01 -2.28
CA VAL A 18 -15.25 -0.82 -2.94
C VAL A 18 -15.97 -0.55 -4.26
N LYS A 19 -16.31 -1.58 -5.02
CA LYS A 19 -17.06 -1.47 -6.27
C LYS A 19 -18.47 -0.93 -6.03
N GLU A 20 -19.20 -1.44 -5.05
CA GLU A 20 -20.51 -0.92 -4.63
C GLU A 20 -20.42 0.54 -4.17
N SER A 21 -19.40 0.87 -3.36
CA SER A 21 -19.16 2.24 -2.91
C SER A 21 -18.90 3.19 -4.08
N PHE A 22 -18.10 2.75 -5.06
CA PHE A 22 -17.85 3.52 -6.29
C PHE A 22 -19.11 3.68 -7.13
N MET A 23 -19.90 2.62 -7.33
CA MET A 23 -21.15 2.71 -8.09
C MET A 23 -22.15 3.65 -7.40
N ASN A 24 -22.29 3.58 -6.08
CA ASN A 24 -23.11 4.51 -5.31
C ASN A 24 -22.63 5.97 -5.42
N LEU A 25 -21.31 6.20 -5.47
CA LEU A 25 -20.73 7.52 -5.69
C LEU A 25 -21.01 8.02 -7.11
N VAL A 26 -20.83 7.18 -8.13
CA VAL A 26 -21.12 7.52 -9.52
C VAL A 26 -22.61 7.80 -9.71
N GLU A 27 -23.49 6.98 -9.14
CA GLU A 27 -24.94 7.22 -9.14
C GLU A 27 -25.29 8.54 -8.44
N ARG A 28 -24.67 8.84 -7.29
CA ARG A 28 -24.85 10.12 -6.61
C ARG A 28 -24.31 11.30 -7.40
N ASP A 29 -23.15 11.19 -8.03
CA ASP A 29 -22.58 12.27 -8.85
C ASP A 29 -23.39 12.50 -10.14
N LEU A 30 -23.94 11.42 -10.73
CA LEU A 30 -24.89 11.52 -11.85
C LEU A 30 -26.22 12.17 -11.44
N LEU A 31 -26.68 11.94 -10.20
CA LEU A 31 -27.90 12.53 -9.64
C LEU A 31 -27.68 13.95 -9.07
N CYS A 32 -26.46 14.26 -8.62
CA CYS A 32 -26.09 15.52 -7.96
C CYS A 32 -24.91 16.19 -8.68
N ASN A 33 -25.16 16.74 -9.87
CA ASN A 33 -24.36 17.85 -10.39
C ASN A 33 -24.57 19.10 -9.51
N ARG A 34 -23.99 19.14 -8.31
CA ARG A 34 -23.74 20.31 -7.42
C ARG A 34 -23.53 19.79 -6.00
N LEU A 35 -22.30 19.88 -5.50
CA LEU A 35 -21.94 20.61 -4.27
C LEU A 35 -20.54 20.19 -3.80
N ASN A 36 -19.68 21.21 -3.66
CA ASN A 36 -18.41 21.16 -2.95
C ASN A 36 -18.55 20.42 -1.61
N SER A 37 -17.60 19.54 -1.28
CA SER A 37 -17.24 19.35 0.14
C SER A 37 -15.75 19.09 0.31
N ARG A 38 -15.12 20.13 0.84
CA ARG A 38 -13.81 20.19 1.47
C ARG A 38 -13.89 19.40 2.77
N TRP A 39 -13.36 18.18 2.80
CA TRP A 39 -13.22 17.43 4.05
C TRP A 39 -11.89 17.82 4.72
N ARG A 40 -11.98 18.69 5.73
CA ARG A 40 -10.94 18.85 6.75
C ARG A 40 -11.38 18.03 7.95
N ASN A 41 -10.54 17.11 8.43
CA ASN A 41 -10.59 16.65 9.81
C ASN A 41 -9.17 16.53 10.36
N THR A 42 -8.97 17.27 11.44
CA THR A 42 -7.82 17.33 12.33
C THR A 42 -8.09 16.41 13.51
N GLU A 43 -7.55 15.21 13.46
CA GLU A 43 -7.35 14.27 14.56
C GLU A 43 -6.18 13.38 14.08
N ARG A 44 -5.28 12.94 14.98
CA ARG A 44 -4.02 12.23 14.62
C ARG A 44 -4.25 11.35 13.38
N GLN A 45 -3.70 11.76 12.23
CA GLN A 45 -4.14 11.30 10.90
C GLN A 45 -3.80 9.82 10.69
N THR A 46 -4.58 8.92 11.29
CA THR A 46 -4.61 7.53 10.92
C THR A 46 -5.15 7.46 9.50
N SER A 47 -4.27 7.12 8.58
CA SER A 47 -4.57 7.04 7.16
C SER A 47 -4.68 5.58 6.75
N CYS A 48 -5.61 5.27 5.84
CA CYS A 48 -5.68 3.96 5.22
C CYS A 48 -4.74 3.90 4.01
N LEU A 49 -3.97 2.82 3.89
CA LEU A 49 -3.09 2.56 2.76
C LEU A 49 -3.23 1.12 2.28
N ASN A 50 -3.43 0.94 0.97
CA ASN A 50 -3.35 -0.37 0.35
C ASN A 50 -1.92 -0.61 -0.14
N ILE A 51 -1.26 -1.60 0.43
CA ILE A 51 0.11 -1.96 0.08
C ILE A 51 0.08 -3.25 -0.72
N THR A 52 0.68 -3.21 -1.90
CA THR A 52 1.01 -4.42 -2.64
C THR A 52 2.47 -4.77 -2.40
N PHE A 53 2.71 -5.85 -1.68
CA PHE A 53 4.02 -6.46 -1.52
C PHE A 53 4.32 -7.40 -2.70
N ILE A 54 5.47 -7.19 -3.34
CA ILE A 54 5.96 -7.95 -4.49
C ILE A 54 7.25 -8.64 -4.09
N MET A 55 7.31 -9.97 -4.25
CA MET A 55 8.49 -10.77 -3.95
C MET A 55 8.66 -11.85 -5.02
N LYS A 56 9.65 -11.68 -5.91
CA LYS A 56 9.84 -12.57 -7.07
C LYS A 56 8.52 -12.76 -7.82
N GLU A 57 7.91 -13.95 -7.71
CA GLU A 57 6.64 -14.33 -8.37
C GLU A 57 5.42 -14.22 -7.44
N LYS A 58 5.62 -13.86 -6.17
CA LYS A 58 4.55 -13.73 -5.19
C LYS A 58 4.13 -12.27 -5.07
N ARG A 59 2.82 -12.03 -5.15
CA ARG A 59 2.19 -10.75 -4.89
C ARG A 59 1.19 -10.91 -3.75
N LYS A 60 1.24 -10.05 -2.74
CA LYS A 60 0.24 -9.98 -1.66
C LYS A 60 -0.21 -8.55 -1.49
N ILE A 61 -1.49 -8.36 -1.21
CA ILE A 61 -2.09 -7.04 -1.03
C ILE A 61 -2.71 -7.00 0.35
N VAL A 62 -2.41 -5.95 1.11
CA VAL A 62 -2.97 -5.72 2.43
C VAL A 62 -3.42 -4.26 2.53
N GLN A 63 -4.51 -4.03 3.25
CA GLN A 63 -4.90 -2.69 3.67
C GLN A 63 -4.45 -2.50 5.11
N ILE A 64 -3.74 -1.42 5.37
CA ILE A 64 -3.27 -1.06 6.70
C ILE A 64 -3.83 0.30 7.12
N GLU A 65 -4.01 0.47 8.41
CA GLU A 65 -4.14 1.78 9.03
C GLU A 65 -2.80 2.14 9.63
N PHE A 66 -2.35 3.38 9.40
CA PHE A 66 -1.05 3.81 9.88
C PHE A 66 -1.08 5.24 10.39
N VAL A 67 -0.22 5.48 11.38
CA VAL A 67 0.15 6.83 11.86
C VAL A 67 1.36 7.28 11.04
N GLN A 68 1.34 8.51 10.52
CA GLN A 68 2.30 8.99 9.52
C GLN A 68 3.76 8.84 9.94
N GLU A 69 4.08 9.08 11.22
CA GLU A 69 5.44 8.99 11.75
C GLU A 69 5.93 7.54 11.83
N GLN A 70 5.01 6.58 11.98
CA GLN A 70 5.32 5.16 12.23
C GLN A 70 5.09 4.27 11.01
N ILE A 71 4.70 4.83 9.86
CA ILE A 71 4.38 4.07 8.64
C ILE A 71 5.45 3.05 8.30
N PHE A 72 6.74 3.40 8.41
CA PHE A 72 7.83 2.48 8.07
C PHE A 72 7.81 1.22 8.93
N LYS A 73 7.70 1.39 10.25
CA LYS A 73 7.64 0.27 11.19
C LYS A 73 6.37 -0.56 10.98
N THR A 74 5.23 0.09 10.74
CA THR A 74 3.97 -0.62 10.47
C THR A 74 4.08 -1.47 9.19
N VAL A 75 4.67 -0.92 8.14
CA VAL A 75 4.89 -1.62 6.86
C VAL A 75 5.85 -2.79 7.04
N GLU A 76 6.96 -2.59 7.75
CA GLU A 76 7.96 -3.63 8.04
C GLU A 76 7.30 -4.81 8.79
N GLN A 77 6.53 -4.54 9.84
CA GLN A 77 5.80 -5.56 10.59
C GLN A 77 4.80 -6.33 9.70
N GLN A 78 4.11 -5.63 8.79
CA GLN A 78 3.18 -6.28 7.87
C GLN A 78 3.91 -7.16 6.85
N ALA A 79 5.09 -6.74 6.38
CA ALA A 79 5.94 -7.59 5.54
C ALA A 79 6.37 -8.86 6.28
N GLU A 80 6.76 -8.76 7.56
CA GLU A 80 7.13 -9.92 8.39
C GLU A 80 5.95 -10.86 8.66
N ILE A 81 4.75 -10.34 8.92
CA ILE A 81 3.53 -11.15 9.09
C ILE A 81 3.20 -11.91 7.80
N LEU A 82 3.24 -11.23 6.66
CA LEU A 82 2.89 -11.82 5.37
C LEU A 82 3.95 -12.78 4.84
N PHE A 83 5.21 -12.57 5.23
CA PHE A 83 6.38 -13.33 4.80
C PHE A 83 7.33 -13.58 6.00
N PRO A 84 7.00 -14.57 6.86
CA PRO A 84 7.68 -14.78 8.14
C PRO A 84 9.12 -15.29 8.01
N ASN A 85 9.84 -15.23 9.14
CA ASN A 85 11.18 -15.76 9.38
C ASN A 85 12.32 -15.08 8.60
N ARG A 86 12.13 -13.82 8.19
CA ARG A 86 13.14 -13.05 7.45
C ARG A 86 13.05 -11.57 7.74
N LYS A 87 14.20 -10.91 7.72
CA LYS A 87 14.28 -9.45 7.58
C LYS A 87 14.27 -9.08 6.10
N TRP A 88 13.48 -8.06 5.78
CA TRP A 88 13.26 -7.61 4.40
C TRP A 88 13.87 -6.25 4.18
N ARG A 89 14.55 -6.09 3.05
CA ARG A 89 14.84 -4.78 2.47
C ARG A 89 13.64 -4.38 1.63
N MET A 90 13.14 -3.17 1.83
CA MET A 90 11.93 -2.67 1.18
C MET A 90 12.32 -1.69 0.10
N PHE A 91 12.01 -2.00 -1.15
CA PHE A 91 12.25 -1.15 -2.30
C PHE A 91 10.94 -0.63 -2.87
N CYS A 92 10.99 0.50 -3.57
CA CYS A 92 9.89 0.96 -4.38
C CYS A 92 9.52 -0.10 -5.44
N GLY A 93 8.23 -0.36 -5.60
CA GLY A 93 7.71 -1.30 -6.60
C GLY A 93 7.11 -0.63 -7.83
N PHE A 94 7.17 0.70 -7.95
CA PHE A 94 6.75 1.40 -9.14
C PHE A 94 7.78 1.24 -10.26
N LYS A 95 7.31 0.97 -11.48
CA LYS A 95 8.16 0.90 -12.67
C LYS A 95 8.98 2.19 -12.79
N ASN A 96 10.27 2.03 -13.11
CA ASN A 96 11.29 3.09 -13.23
C ASN A 96 11.83 3.64 -11.89
N GLU A 97 11.28 3.25 -10.75
CA GLU A 97 11.73 3.67 -9.41
C GLU A 97 12.25 2.48 -8.58
N GLU A 98 12.36 1.30 -9.17
CA GLU A 98 12.57 0.01 -8.49
C GLU A 98 13.90 -0.13 -7.72
N ASN A 99 14.84 0.79 -7.98
CA ASN A 99 16.16 0.87 -7.34
C ASN A 99 16.17 1.73 -6.07
N ILE A 100 15.05 2.38 -5.73
CA ILE A 100 14.94 3.20 -4.52
C ILE A 100 14.64 2.29 -3.32
N GLU A 101 15.58 2.19 -2.39
CA GLU A 101 15.38 1.52 -1.11
C GLU A 101 14.74 2.47 -0.11
N PHE A 102 13.67 2.01 0.54
CA PHE A 102 13.06 2.69 1.66
C PHE A 102 13.80 2.34 2.95
N THR A 103 14.19 3.37 3.68
CA THR A 103 14.91 3.26 4.96
C THR A 103 14.21 4.00 6.10
N ASN A 104 13.21 4.83 5.78
CA ASN A 104 12.50 5.65 6.74
C ASN A 104 11.07 5.97 6.29
N SER A 105 10.29 6.53 7.23
CA SER A 105 8.89 6.91 7.02
C SER A 105 8.70 8.00 5.97
N GLU A 106 9.64 8.93 5.82
CA GLU A 106 9.54 10.04 4.88
C GLU A 106 9.54 9.55 3.43
N GLN A 107 10.52 8.72 3.06
CA GLN A 107 10.62 8.13 1.72
C GLN A 107 9.37 7.30 1.35
N LEU A 108 8.81 6.57 2.32
CA LEU A 108 7.57 5.83 2.11
C LEU A 108 6.39 6.76 1.86
N ARG A 109 6.23 7.82 2.67
CA ARG A 109 5.13 8.78 2.51
C ARG A 109 5.17 9.48 1.16
N ASP A 110 6.35 9.91 0.74
CA ASP A 110 6.55 10.61 -0.53
C ASP A 110 6.24 9.70 -1.74
N SER A 111 6.32 8.38 -1.53
CA SER A 111 6.03 7.38 -2.57
C SER A 111 4.55 6.95 -2.60
N ILE A 112 3.71 7.37 -1.64
CA ILE A 112 2.28 7.03 -1.65
C ILE A 112 1.61 7.68 -2.85
N ARG A 113 0.87 6.88 -3.63
CA ARG A 113 0.08 7.38 -4.76
C ARG A 113 -1.40 7.27 -4.46
N GLN A 114 -2.21 8.08 -5.15
CA GLN A 114 -3.66 8.02 -5.07
C GLN A 114 -4.23 7.49 -6.38
N SER A 115 -5.20 6.59 -6.28
CA SER A 115 -5.88 6.02 -7.44
C SER A 115 -6.83 7.07 -8.04
N PRO A 116 -6.89 7.22 -9.37
CA PRO A 116 -7.64 8.31 -9.96
C PRO A 116 -9.17 8.13 -9.91
N MET A 117 -9.70 6.89 -10.00
CA MET A 117 -11.15 6.64 -9.98
C MET A 117 -11.70 6.47 -8.57
N ILE A 118 -11.17 5.51 -7.80
CA ILE A 118 -11.70 5.18 -6.46
C ILE A 118 -11.03 5.96 -5.33
N ARG A 119 -10.12 6.89 -5.67
CA ARG A 119 -9.45 7.85 -4.76
C ARG A 119 -8.73 7.20 -3.58
N LEU A 120 -8.33 5.93 -3.70
CA LEU A 120 -7.64 5.22 -2.63
C LEU A 120 -6.14 5.53 -2.62
N SER A 121 -5.54 5.55 -1.44
CA SER A 121 -4.08 5.61 -1.30
C SER A 121 -3.49 4.21 -1.46
N TYR A 122 -2.43 4.10 -2.25
CA TYR A 122 -1.71 2.84 -2.49
C TYR A 122 -0.21 3.01 -2.63
N LEU A 123 0.49 1.90 -2.39
CA LEU A 123 1.94 1.80 -2.51
C LEU A 123 2.33 0.41 -3.04
N PHE A 124 3.33 0.35 -3.92
CA PHE A 124 3.99 -0.90 -4.29
C PHE A 124 5.32 -1.00 -3.54
N ILE A 125 5.52 -2.13 -2.87
CA ILE A 125 6.77 -2.43 -2.17
C ILE A 125 7.33 -3.74 -2.71
N ARG A 126 8.54 -3.69 -3.22
CA ARG A 126 9.31 -4.85 -3.63
C ARG A 126 10.18 -5.29 -2.46
N LEU A 127 10.02 -6.54 -2.03
CA LEU A 127 10.76 -7.11 -0.91
C LEU A 127 11.96 -7.90 -1.42
N GLU A 128 13.15 -7.54 -0.95
CA GLU A 128 14.37 -8.32 -1.12
C GLU A 128 14.84 -8.89 0.21
N ARG A 129 15.50 -10.06 0.17
CA ARG A 129 16.06 -10.66 1.38
C ARG A 129 17.22 -9.80 1.88
N SER A 130 17.25 -9.49 3.16
CA SER A 130 18.47 -9.00 3.79
C SER A 130 19.49 -10.15 3.86
N ASN A 131 20.66 -9.99 3.24
CA ASN A 131 21.69 -11.05 3.14
C ASN A 131 22.43 -11.33 4.47
N HIS A 132 21.95 -10.79 5.59
CA HIS A 132 22.70 -10.79 6.85
C HIS A 132 22.83 -12.16 7.54
N ASP A 133 22.11 -13.19 7.09
CA ASP A 133 22.17 -14.55 7.68
C ASP A 133 23.01 -15.56 6.86
N SER A 134 23.70 -15.12 5.81
CA SER A 134 24.49 -16.00 4.94
C SER A 134 25.76 -16.58 5.59
N HIS A 135 26.10 -16.18 6.82
CA HIS A 135 27.37 -16.55 7.49
C HIS A 135 27.22 -17.42 8.75
N LYS A 136 26.06 -18.03 9.03
CA LYS A 136 25.89 -18.93 10.20
C LYS A 136 25.52 -20.37 9.86
N CYS A 137 25.86 -20.86 8.67
CA CYS A 137 25.73 -22.29 8.33
C CYS A 137 26.98 -22.84 7.67
N LEU A 138 28.15 -22.61 8.27
CA LEU A 138 29.32 -23.46 8.15
C LEU A 138 29.99 -23.43 9.53
N ILE A 139 30.37 -24.60 10.07
CA ILE A 139 30.84 -24.88 11.45
C ILE A 139 29.64 -25.10 12.40
N SER A 140 29.30 -26.31 12.84
CA SER A 140 30.10 -27.50 13.20
C SER A 140 29.39 -28.81 12.85
#